data_AF-A0A3A5AUL2-F1
#
_entry.id   AF-A0A3A5AUL2-F1
#
_cell.length_a   1.000
_cell.length_b   1.000
_cell.length_c   1.000
_cell.angle_alpha   90.00
_cell.angle_beta   90.00
_cell.angle_gamma   90.00
#
_symmetry.space_group_name_H-M   'P 1'
#
loop_
_entity.id
_entity.type
_entity.pdbx_description
1 polymer ?
#
loop_
_entity_poly.entity_id
_entity_poly.type
_entity_poly.pdbx_seq_one_letter_code
_entity_poly.pdbx_strand_id
1 'polypeptide(L)'
;MNWWRYYTPKPARAVKGGIKAQSRRGAFATSWWGQRWIKVLESFDIGARLNRGSTYARKGQVMDIEIEKGAVRATVQGSRSRPYEVEVRFRHLTRTQWLQVSKTLAKRFIALAKLLAGEMPEDIEEVFKSVKLSLFPHRLRDLETDCSCPDWSNPCKHTAAVFYLLAEEFDRDPFLLFKLRGLTRDEFFELLGYCPAAALPAPEVNRILESAHEEPPLEPASFWGGEELPGDLFGEVHFPEVTAALPKRLGNFPFWRGQAPFLEALEPFYFKAAPTGMDIYLGLTKPQFEEDNIPAKSQKPVKLSPKVTKTLKGKSRIERRTRGKAPGKKTNKPRK
;
A
#
# COMPACT_ATOMS: atom_id res chain seq x y z
N MET A 1 34.10 37.43 -26.15
CA MET A 1 32.88 37.54 -25.32
C MET A 1 32.63 36.20 -24.64
N ASN A 2 32.89 36.12 -23.34
CA ASN A 2 32.73 34.90 -22.54
C ASN A 2 31.25 34.62 -22.25
N TRP A 3 30.66 33.66 -22.94
CA TRP A 3 29.25 33.25 -22.78
C TRP A 3 29.06 32.17 -21.70
N TRP A 4 29.61 32.38 -20.50
CA TRP A 4 29.26 31.53 -19.36
C TRP A 4 28.04 32.12 -18.67
N ARG A 5 26.85 31.77 -19.16
CA ARG A 5 25.60 31.96 -18.42
C ARG A 5 25.73 31.18 -17.11
N TYR A 6 25.96 31.87 -16.00
CA TYR A 6 25.88 31.29 -14.65
C TYR A 6 24.47 30.72 -14.45
N TYR A 7 24.30 29.42 -14.67
CA TYR A 7 23.06 28.74 -14.34
C TYR A 7 22.95 28.64 -12.82
N THR A 8 22.13 29.51 -12.21
CA THR A 8 21.84 29.43 -10.78
C THR A 8 20.88 28.25 -10.55
N PRO A 9 21.27 27.21 -9.80
CA PRO A 9 20.40 26.06 -9.56
C PRO A 9 19.16 26.51 -8.78
N LYS A 10 17.97 26.35 -9.35
CA LYS A 10 16.73 26.60 -8.62
C LYS A 10 16.52 25.52 -7.56
N PRO A 11 16.21 25.88 -6.29
CA PRO A 11 15.90 24.90 -5.26
C PRO A 11 14.63 24.10 -5.63
N ALA A 12 14.47 22.93 -5.01
CA ALA A 12 13.22 22.17 -5.12
C ALA A 12 12.07 22.96 -4.48
N ARG A 13 10.86 22.85 -5.05
CA ARG A 13 9.66 23.40 -4.43
C ARG A 13 9.32 22.57 -3.20
N ALA A 14 8.98 23.20 -2.09
CA ALA A 14 8.62 22.48 -0.88
C ALA A 14 7.33 21.65 -1.09
N VAL A 15 7.31 20.43 -0.55
CA VAL A 15 6.14 19.54 -0.55
C VAL A 15 5.53 19.55 0.84
N LYS A 16 4.21 19.74 0.93
CA LYS A 16 3.46 19.50 2.18
C LYS A 16 3.07 18.02 2.24
N GLY A 17 3.52 17.33 3.29
CA GLY A 17 3.16 15.93 3.52
C GLY A 17 3.83 14.93 2.57
N GLY A 18 5.03 15.23 2.06
CA GLY A 18 5.82 14.22 1.34
C GLY A 18 6.42 13.18 2.29
N ILE A 19 6.76 12.01 1.73
CA ILE A 19 7.37 10.88 2.43
C ILE A 19 8.78 11.28 2.87
N LYS A 20 9.02 11.28 4.18
CA LYS A 20 10.29 11.64 4.79
C LYS A 20 11.01 10.41 5.29
N ALA A 21 12.31 10.37 5.04
CA ALA A 21 13.20 9.45 5.72
C ALA A 21 13.09 9.65 7.23
N GLN A 22 12.85 8.57 7.97
CA GLN A 22 12.82 8.56 9.44
C GLN A 22 14.22 8.80 10.00
N SER A 23 15.27 8.42 9.27
CA SER A 23 16.65 8.75 9.62
C SER A 23 16.99 10.22 9.34
N ARG A 24 16.92 11.06 10.39
CA ARG A 24 17.29 12.48 10.32
C ARG A 24 18.78 12.70 10.03
N ARG A 25 19.66 11.83 10.55
CA ARG A 25 21.12 11.83 10.36
C ARG A 25 21.63 10.39 10.40
N GLY A 26 22.71 10.09 9.67
CA GLY A 26 23.33 8.77 9.64
C GLY A 26 22.81 7.85 8.53
N ALA A 27 22.79 6.55 8.79
CA ALA A 27 22.36 5.53 7.82
C ALA A 27 20.85 5.57 7.57
N PHE A 28 20.42 5.25 6.35
CA PHE A 28 19.00 5.13 5.99
C PHE A 28 18.41 3.77 6.34
N ALA A 29 19.22 2.81 6.77
CA ALA A 29 18.74 1.50 7.18
C ALA A 29 19.48 1.03 8.43
N THR A 30 18.74 0.40 9.34
CA THR A 30 19.25 -0.22 10.57
C THR A 30 19.48 -1.71 10.39
N SER A 31 18.65 -2.38 9.59
CA SER A 31 18.80 -3.81 9.34
C SER A 31 20.00 -4.12 8.44
N TRP A 32 20.55 -5.32 8.55
CA TRP A 32 21.68 -5.72 7.70
C TRP A 32 21.28 -5.75 6.21
N TRP A 33 20.04 -6.10 5.87
CA TRP A 33 19.57 -6.23 4.50
C TRP A 33 19.23 -4.88 3.86
N GLY A 34 18.69 -3.93 4.62
CA GLY A 34 18.53 -2.55 4.19
C GLY A 34 19.89 -1.85 4.00
N GLN A 35 20.85 -2.10 4.90
CA GLN A 35 22.23 -1.64 4.71
C GLN A 35 22.90 -2.30 3.51
N ARG A 36 22.65 -3.59 3.27
CA ARG A 36 23.14 -4.31 2.10
C ARG A 36 22.63 -3.69 0.81
N TRP A 37 21.35 -3.33 0.76
CA TRP A 37 20.75 -2.59 -0.36
C TRP A 37 21.46 -1.25 -0.61
N ILE A 38 21.68 -0.43 0.43
CA ILE A 38 22.40 0.84 0.29
C ILE A 38 23.82 0.61 -0.25
N LYS A 39 24.54 -0.38 0.28
CA LYS A 39 25.90 -0.74 -0.19
C LYS A 39 25.92 -1.15 -1.66
N VAL A 40 24.92 -1.91 -2.12
CA VAL A 40 24.78 -2.28 -3.54
C VAL A 40 24.64 -1.04 -4.42
N LEU A 41 23.79 -0.09 -4.02
CA LEU A 41 23.58 1.14 -4.77
C LEU A 41 24.81 2.04 -4.79
N GLU A 42 25.51 2.15 -3.66
CA GLU A 42 26.77 2.90 -3.55
C GLU A 42 27.88 2.28 -4.41
N SER A 43 27.86 0.95 -4.60
CA SER A 43 28.83 0.25 -5.45
C SER A 43 28.72 0.56 -6.94
N PHE A 44 27.61 1.16 -7.39
CA PHE A 44 27.39 1.49 -8.81
C PHE A 44 28.07 2.81 -9.24
N ASP A 45 28.89 3.40 -8.37
CA ASP A 45 29.64 4.65 -8.60
C ASP A 45 28.76 5.82 -9.06
N ILE A 46 27.58 5.94 -8.45
CA ILE A 46 26.59 7.00 -8.75
C ILE A 46 27.08 8.38 -8.22
N GLY A 47 28.21 8.41 -7.52
CA GLY A 47 28.96 9.62 -7.13
C GLY A 47 28.18 10.59 -6.24
N ALA A 48 28.49 11.89 -6.35
CA ALA A 48 27.86 12.98 -5.57
C ALA A 48 26.32 13.11 -5.74
N ARG A 49 25.70 12.32 -6.62
CA ARG A 49 24.26 12.32 -6.87
C ARG A 49 23.50 11.59 -5.78
N LEU A 50 24.10 10.57 -5.17
CA LEU A 50 23.56 9.88 -3.99
C LEU A 50 23.38 10.85 -2.82
N ASN A 51 24.38 11.70 -2.54
CA ASN A 51 24.28 12.72 -1.49
C ASN A 51 23.15 13.74 -1.73
N ARG A 52 22.86 14.07 -2.99
CA ARG A 52 21.70 14.92 -3.31
C ARG A 52 20.38 14.17 -3.16
N GLY A 53 20.34 12.89 -3.53
CA GLY A 53 19.18 12.02 -3.35
C GLY A 53 18.82 11.83 -1.89
N SER A 54 19.81 11.58 -1.02
CA SER A 54 19.60 11.47 0.43
C SER A 54 19.01 12.75 1.03
N THR A 55 19.45 13.92 0.53
CA THR A 55 18.88 15.21 0.91
C THR A 55 17.41 15.34 0.48
N TYR A 56 17.04 14.86 -0.71
CA TYR A 56 15.65 14.88 -1.19
C TYR A 56 14.74 13.97 -0.35
N ALA A 57 15.22 12.77 -0.02
CA ALA A 57 14.52 11.82 0.84
C ALA A 57 14.27 12.41 2.25
N ARG A 58 15.30 13.00 2.87
CA ARG A 58 15.18 13.65 4.20
C ARG A 58 14.29 14.89 4.20
N LYS A 59 14.28 15.66 3.11
CA LYS A 59 13.43 16.86 2.97
C LYS A 59 11.97 16.55 2.67
N GLY A 60 11.60 15.29 2.45
CA GLY A 60 10.23 14.91 2.13
C GLY A 60 9.83 15.34 0.72
N GLN A 61 10.74 15.27 -0.25
CA GLN A 61 10.47 15.68 -1.63
C GLN A 61 9.79 14.58 -2.46
N VAL A 62 9.81 13.35 -1.98
CA VAL A 62 9.08 12.24 -2.60
C VAL A 62 7.64 12.33 -2.13
N MET A 63 6.70 12.47 -3.06
CA MET A 63 5.29 12.69 -2.78
C MET A 63 4.55 11.37 -2.61
N ASP A 64 4.95 10.37 -3.39
CA ASP A 64 4.31 9.07 -3.46
C ASP A 64 5.32 8.00 -3.90
N ILE A 65 5.15 6.77 -3.41
CA ILE A 65 5.88 5.57 -3.83
C ILE A 65 4.89 4.42 -3.86
N GLU A 66 4.81 3.75 -5.01
CA GLU A 66 4.06 2.53 -5.22
C GLU A 66 5.03 1.40 -5.57
N ILE A 67 4.99 0.32 -4.79
CA ILE A 67 5.81 -0.87 -5.03
C ILE A 67 4.92 -1.93 -5.65
N GLU A 68 5.16 -2.22 -6.93
CA GLU A 68 4.55 -3.29 -7.70
C GLU A 68 5.49 -4.52 -7.78
N LYS A 69 5.02 -5.57 -8.44
CA LYS A 69 5.82 -6.78 -8.69
C LYS A 69 6.93 -6.44 -9.71
N GLY A 70 8.15 -6.28 -9.19
CA GLY A 70 9.37 -5.89 -9.88
C GLY A 70 9.38 -4.54 -10.58
N ALA A 71 8.51 -3.63 -10.14
CA ALA A 71 8.60 -2.23 -10.47
C ALA A 71 8.34 -1.36 -9.23
N VAL A 72 8.97 -0.18 -9.21
CA VAL A 72 8.66 0.89 -8.27
C VAL A 72 8.33 2.12 -9.08
N ARG A 73 7.17 2.71 -8.80
CA ARG A 73 6.75 4.00 -9.35
C ARG A 73 6.77 5.02 -8.23
N ALA A 74 7.24 6.22 -8.53
CA ALA A 74 7.27 7.28 -7.54
C ALA A 74 7.15 8.65 -8.19
N THR A 75 6.55 9.58 -7.45
CA THR A 75 6.43 10.97 -7.87
C THR A 75 7.30 11.84 -6.98
N VAL A 76 8.24 12.58 -7.56
CA VAL A 76 9.23 13.37 -6.82
C VAL A 76 9.17 14.84 -7.22
N GLN A 77 8.98 15.71 -6.23
CA GLN A 77 8.99 17.15 -6.44
C GLN A 77 10.42 17.66 -6.65
N GLY A 78 10.63 18.29 -7.81
CA GLY A 78 11.86 19.00 -8.13
C GLY A 78 11.70 20.52 -8.09
N SER A 79 12.49 21.23 -8.90
CA SER A 79 12.41 22.69 -9.05
C SER A 79 11.26 23.15 -9.96
N ARG A 80 10.72 22.27 -10.81
CA ARG A 80 9.59 22.56 -11.72
C ARG A 80 8.25 22.48 -11.01
N SER A 81 7.22 23.08 -11.59
CA SER A 81 5.88 23.07 -11.01
C SER A 81 5.22 21.69 -11.04
N ARG A 82 5.38 20.98 -12.16
CA ARG A 82 4.98 19.58 -12.30
C ARG A 82 6.05 18.68 -11.65
N PRO A 83 5.65 17.77 -10.73
CA PRO A 83 6.55 16.75 -10.19
C PRO A 83 7.11 15.84 -11.29
N TYR A 84 8.23 15.20 -11.01
CA TYR A 84 8.84 14.22 -11.91
C TYR A 84 8.35 12.81 -11.55
N GLU A 85 7.93 12.07 -12.56
CA GLU A 85 7.72 10.63 -12.46
C GLU A 85 9.06 9.90 -12.52
N VAL A 86 9.21 8.94 -11.62
CA VAL A 86 10.33 8.01 -11.51
C VAL A 86 9.77 6.60 -11.65
N GLU A 87 10.39 5.79 -12.51
CA GLU A 87 10.12 4.37 -12.62
C GLU A 87 11.42 3.59 -12.44
N VAL A 88 11.38 2.53 -11.65
CA VAL A 88 12.49 1.59 -11.49
C VAL A 88 11.95 0.20 -11.75
N ARG A 89 12.47 -0.49 -12.77
CA ARG A 89 12.17 -1.88 -13.06
C ARG A 89 13.33 -2.77 -12.66
N PHE A 90 12.99 -3.93 -12.13
CA PHE A 90 13.92 -4.92 -11.63
C PHE A 90 13.80 -6.16 -12.49
N ARG A 91 14.94 -6.78 -12.82
CA ARG A 91 14.91 -8.04 -13.57
C ARG A 91 14.16 -9.12 -12.78
N HIS A 92 13.07 -9.69 -13.27
CA HIS A 92 12.38 -10.75 -12.52
C HIS A 92 13.16 -12.06 -12.46
N LEU A 93 12.96 -12.82 -11.39
CA LEU A 93 13.24 -14.25 -11.38
C LEU A 93 12.02 -15.02 -11.89
N THR A 94 12.26 -16.09 -12.64
CA THR A 94 11.18 -16.94 -13.14
C THR A 94 10.54 -17.73 -12.00
N ARG A 95 9.31 -18.23 -12.21
CA ARG A 95 8.64 -19.11 -11.24
C ARG A 95 9.47 -20.37 -10.92
N THR A 96 10.16 -20.93 -11.92
CA THR A 96 11.05 -22.10 -11.74
C THR A 96 12.26 -21.76 -10.88
N GLN A 97 12.86 -20.58 -11.06
CA GLN A 97 13.96 -20.07 -10.23
C GLN A 97 13.51 -19.86 -8.78
N TRP A 98 12.34 -19.26 -8.58
CA TRP A 98 11.76 -19.09 -7.25
C TRP A 98 11.43 -20.43 -6.57
N LEU A 99 10.96 -21.43 -7.31
CA LEU A 99 10.75 -22.77 -6.77
C LEU A 99 12.07 -23.41 -6.30
N GLN A 100 13.17 -23.21 -7.02
CA GLN A 100 14.49 -23.69 -6.60
C GLN A 100 14.96 -23.01 -5.31
N VAL A 101 14.84 -21.68 -5.22
CA VAL A 101 15.17 -20.90 -4.01
C VAL A 101 14.32 -21.36 -2.83
N SER A 102 13.00 -21.48 -3.01
CA SER A 102 12.06 -21.87 -1.96
C SER A 102 12.35 -23.28 -1.44
N LYS A 103 12.64 -24.25 -2.32
CA LYS A 103 13.06 -25.60 -1.91
C LYS A 103 14.37 -25.61 -1.12
N THR A 104 15.32 -24.74 -1.44
CA THR A 104 16.57 -24.63 -0.69
C THR A 104 16.33 -23.96 0.68
N LEU A 105 15.49 -22.92 0.74
CA LEU A 105 15.11 -22.27 1.99
C LEU A 105 14.33 -23.21 2.93
N ALA A 106 13.43 -24.03 2.39
CA ALA A 106 12.65 -25.00 3.16
C ALA A 106 13.52 -25.98 3.97
N LYS A 107 14.75 -26.25 3.50
CA LYS A 107 15.72 -27.11 4.19
C LYS A 107 16.42 -26.42 5.37
N ARG A 108 16.27 -25.10 5.50
CA ARG A 108 16.90 -24.26 6.53
C ARG A 108 15.84 -23.67 7.45
N PHE A 109 15.37 -24.49 8.41
CA PHE A 109 14.26 -24.13 9.30
C PHE A 109 14.45 -22.77 10.00
N ILE A 110 15.66 -22.47 10.49
CA ILE A 110 15.97 -21.19 11.16
C ILE A 110 15.81 -20.00 10.20
N ALA A 111 16.27 -20.12 8.95
CA ALA A 111 16.13 -19.07 7.95
C ALA A 111 14.66 -18.85 7.58
N LEU A 112 13.88 -19.93 7.45
CA LEU A 112 12.44 -19.81 7.21
C LEU A 112 11.70 -19.17 8.40
N ALA A 113 12.05 -19.55 9.63
CA ALA A 113 11.46 -18.97 10.85
C ALA A 113 11.74 -17.46 10.95
N LYS A 114 12.96 -17.01 10.61
CA LYS A 114 13.29 -15.58 10.53
C LYS A 114 12.43 -14.85 9.50
N LEU A 115 12.27 -15.41 8.29
CA LEU A 115 11.39 -14.81 7.26
C LEU A 115 9.94 -14.73 7.72
N LEU A 116 9.43 -15.76 8.41
CA LEU A 116 8.09 -15.75 9.00
C LEU A 116 7.91 -14.65 10.05
N ALA A 117 8.97 -14.36 10.82
CA ALA A 117 9.02 -13.26 11.77
C ALA A 117 9.22 -11.88 11.12
N GLY A 118 9.34 -11.80 9.79
CA GLY A 118 9.57 -10.54 9.08
C GLY A 118 11.03 -10.08 9.12
N GLU A 119 11.98 -10.99 9.39
CA GLU A 119 13.42 -10.70 9.40
C GLU A 119 14.13 -11.38 8.22
N MET A 120 15.07 -10.68 7.58
CA MET A 120 15.88 -11.31 6.53
C MET A 120 16.98 -12.20 7.15
N PRO A 121 17.09 -13.48 6.78
CA PRO A 121 18.15 -14.37 7.25
C PRO A 121 19.51 -13.97 6.70
N GLU A 122 20.55 -13.90 7.54
CA GLU A 122 21.91 -13.51 7.13
C GLU A 122 22.50 -14.42 6.03
N ASP A 123 22.07 -15.69 5.99
CA ASP A 123 22.50 -16.69 5.02
C ASP A 123 21.67 -16.67 3.72
N ILE A 124 20.73 -15.73 3.56
CA ILE A 124 19.86 -15.64 2.37
C ILE A 124 20.67 -15.49 1.08
N GLU A 125 21.73 -14.68 1.06
CA GLU A 125 22.56 -14.50 -0.14
C GLU A 125 23.27 -15.81 -0.51
N GLU A 126 23.62 -16.66 0.46
CA GLU A 126 24.19 -18.00 0.20
C GLU A 126 23.17 -18.94 -0.41
N VAL A 127 21.91 -18.88 0.05
CA VAL A 127 20.82 -19.68 -0.51
C VAL A 127 20.61 -19.35 -1.98
N PHE A 128 20.55 -18.05 -2.32
CA PHE A 128 20.44 -17.61 -3.71
C PHE A 128 21.68 -18.00 -4.54
N LYS A 129 22.89 -17.84 -3.99
CA LYS A 129 24.14 -18.24 -4.67
C LYS A 129 24.20 -19.74 -4.97
N SER A 130 23.68 -20.59 -4.08
CA SER A 130 23.68 -22.05 -4.28
C SER A 130 22.92 -22.50 -5.53
N VAL A 131 21.94 -21.70 -5.97
CA VAL A 131 21.16 -21.93 -7.19
C VAL A 131 21.57 -20.98 -8.34
N LYS A 132 22.74 -20.34 -8.22
CA LYS A 132 23.30 -19.38 -9.20
C LYS A 132 22.41 -18.16 -9.46
N LEU A 133 21.69 -17.71 -8.43
CA LEU A 133 20.84 -16.52 -8.46
C LEU A 133 21.33 -15.48 -7.45
N SER A 134 20.68 -14.32 -7.46
CA SER A 134 20.88 -13.29 -6.45
C SER A 134 19.56 -12.61 -6.10
N LEU A 135 19.43 -12.26 -4.83
CA LEU A 135 18.33 -11.46 -4.31
C LEU A 135 18.55 -9.98 -4.62
N PHE A 136 19.77 -9.48 -4.36
CA PHE A 136 20.12 -8.09 -4.61
C PHE A 136 20.64 -7.90 -6.04
N PRO A 137 20.40 -6.72 -6.65
CA PRO A 137 21.05 -6.35 -7.90
C PRO A 137 22.58 -6.48 -7.78
N HIS A 138 23.24 -7.04 -8.78
CA HIS A 138 24.71 -7.14 -8.80
C HIS A 138 25.36 -6.03 -9.60
N ARG A 139 24.66 -5.54 -10.62
CA ARG A 139 25.14 -4.51 -11.54
C ARG A 139 24.04 -3.51 -11.76
N LEU A 140 24.41 -2.28 -12.12
CA LEU A 140 23.43 -1.24 -12.44
C LEU A 140 22.45 -1.67 -13.53
N ARG A 141 22.90 -2.44 -14.52
CA ARG A 141 22.04 -3.00 -15.60
C ARG A 141 20.96 -3.98 -15.13
N ASP A 142 21.02 -4.46 -13.89
CA ASP A 142 19.94 -5.29 -13.31
C ASP A 142 18.75 -4.41 -12.88
N LEU A 143 18.93 -3.08 -12.91
CA LEU A 143 17.97 -2.03 -12.62
C LEU A 143 17.77 -1.16 -13.87
N GLU A 144 16.58 -1.18 -14.45
CA GLU A 144 16.19 -0.22 -15.46
C GLU A 144 15.56 0.96 -14.73
N THR A 145 16.18 2.13 -14.83
CA THR A 145 15.71 3.35 -14.16
C THR A 145 15.27 4.33 -15.21
N ASP A 146 14.15 5.01 -14.97
CA ASP A 146 13.68 6.11 -15.79
C ASP A 146 13.20 7.25 -14.89
N CYS A 147 13.48 8.49 -15.30
CA CYS A 147 13.00 9.67 -14.60
C CYS A 147 12.74 10.76 -15.63
N SER A 148 11.53 11.31 -15.59
CA SER A 148 11.09 12.43 -16.46
C SER A 148 11.82 13.77 -16.25
N CYS A 149 12.89 13.78 -15.46
CA CYS A 149 13.63 15.00 -15.16
C CYS A 149 14.65 15.31 -16.26
N PRO A 150 15.01 16.60 -16.48
CA PRO A 150 15.95 16.98 -17.52
C PRO A 150 17.42 16.65 -17.19
N ASP A 151 17.67 15.85 -16.15
CA ASP A 151 19.02 15.40 -15.80
C ASP A 151 19.39 14.24 -16.72
N TRP A 152 20.45 14.41 -17.52
CA TRP A 152 21.00 13.36 -18.38
C TRP A 152 21.56 12.15 -17.64
N SER A 153 21.71 12.25 -16.31
CA SER A 153 22.30 11.21 -15.50
C SER A 153 21.23 10.22 -15.07
N ASN A 154 21.53 8.95 -15.22
CA ASN A 154 20.65 7.87 -14.80
C ASN A 154 21.46 6.80 -14.03
N PRO A 155 21.22 6.58 -12.73
CA PRO A 155 20.20 7.21 -11.89
C PRO A 155 20.42 8.70 -11.63
N CYS A 156 19.33 9.47 -11.61
CA CYS A 156 19.35 10.88 -11.21
C CYS A 156 19.18 11.01 -9.68
N LYS A 157 19.27 12.23 -9.15
CA LYS A 157 19.02 12.50 -7.71
C LYS A 157 17.61 12.11 -7.24
N HIS A 158 16.60 12.13 -8.12
CA HIS A 158 15.23 11.76 -7.76
C HIS A 158 15.11 10.24 -7.58
N THR A 159 15.65 9.46 -8.53
CA THR A 159 15.78 8.00 -8.43
C THR A 159 16.57 7.60 -7.19
N ALA A 160 17.69 8.29 -6.91
CA ALA A 160 18.46 8.06 -5.69
C ALA A 160 17.64 8.34 -4.41
N ALA A 161 16.77 9.34 -4.40
CA ALA A 161 15.89 9.60 -3.26
C ALA A 161 14.91 8.45 -3.02
N VAL A 162 14.33 7.90 -4.08
CA VAL A 162 13.45 6.71 -4.02
C VAL A 162 14.22 5.52 -3.45
N PHE A 163 15.42 5.27 -3.95
CA PHE A 163 16.28 4.19 -3.47
C PHE A 163 16.59 4.24 -1.96
N TYR A 164 16.82 5.43 -1.42
CA TYR A 164 17.03 5.59 0.03
C TYR A 164 15.75 5.33 0.84
N LEU A 165 14.59 5.76 0.36
CA LEU A 165 13.32 5.48 1.03
C LEU A 165 12.93 3.99 0.96
N LEU A 166 13.27 3.31 -0.14
CA LEU A 166 13.13 1.85 -0.23
C LEU A 166 13.98 1.12 0.81
N ALA A 167 15.16 1.64 1.16
CA ALA A 167 16.01 1.03 2.19
C ALA A 167 15.30 0.98 3.56
N GLU A 168 14.67 2.09 3.98
CA GLU A 168 13.87 2.13 5.21
C GLU A 168 12.64 1.22 5.13
N GLU A 169 12.05 1.09 3.95
CA GLU A 169 10.89 0.22 3.77
C GLU A 169 11.27 -1.26 3.80
N PHE A 170 12.46 -1.63 3.31
CA PHE A 170 12.97 -3.00 3.46
C PHE A 170 13.20 -3.37 4.91
N ASP A 171 13.68 -2.45 5.75
CA ASP A 171 13.79 -2.68 7.20
C ASP A 171 12.45 -3.05 7.84
N ARG A 172 11.34 -2.56 7.28
CA ARG A 172 9.97 -2.87 7.74
C ARG A 172 9.45 -4.19 7.19
N ASP A 173 9.68 -4.46 5.90
CA ASP A 173 9.23 -5.68 5.25
C ASP A 173 10.31 -6.25 4.29
N PRO A 174 11.02 -7.33 4.67
CA PRO A 174 12.00 -7.97 3.80
C PRO A 174 11.38 -8.60 2.55
N PHE A 175 10.09 -8.94 2.54
CA PHE A 175 9.43 -9.51 1.36
C PHE A 175 9.27 -8.50 0.23
N LEU A 176 9.45 -7.21 0.48
CA LEU A 176 9.51 -6.23 -0.60
C LEU A 176 10.70 -6.48 -1.52
N LEU A 177 11.83 -6.97 -1.02
CA LEU A 177 12.93 -7.40 -1.88
C LEU A 177 12.51 -8.56 -2.80
N PHE A 178 11.66 -9.47 -2.31
CA PHE A 178 11.15 -10.60 -3.10
C PHE A 178 10.15 -10.09 -4.13
N LYS A 179 9.28 -9.16 -3.72
CA LYS A 179 8.29 -8.50 -4.59
C LYS A 179 8.97 -7.79 -5.74
N LEU A 180 10.09 -7.10 -5.48
CA LEU A 180 10.92 -6.48 -6.51
C LEU A 180 11.61 -7.51 -7.42
N ARG A 181 11.86 -8.72 -6.94
CA ARG A 181 12.37 -9.84 -7.75
C ARG A 181 11.25 -10.67 -8.40
N GLY A 182 10.01 -10.20 -8.31
CA GLY A 182 8.86 -10.79 -8.98
C GLY A 182 8.18 -11.92 -8.21
N LEU A 183 8.16 -11.88 -6.87
CA LEU A 183 7.38 -12.82 -6.05
C LEU A 183 6.82 -12.15 -4.80
N THR A 184 5.52 -12.22 -4.60
CA THR A 184 4.88 -11.71 -3.39
C THR A 184 5.09 -12.65 -2.20
N ARG A 185 4.82 -12.15 -0.99
CA ARG A 185 4.87 -12.94 0.24
C ARG A 185 3.96 -14.17 0.15
N ASP A 186 2.72 -13.99 -0.29
CA ASP A 186 1.73 -15.08 -0.36
C ASP A 186 2.15 -16.13 -1.40
N GLU A 187 2.56 -15.71 -2.59
CA GLU A 187 3.09 -16.62 -3.61
C GLU A 187 4.33 -17.40 -3.12
N PHE A 188 5.19 -16.78 -2.29
CA PHE A 188 6.32 -17.47 -1.68
C PHE A 188 5.88 -18.58 -0.73
N PHE A 189 4.88 -18.32 0.11
CA PHE A 189 4.34 -19.35 1.02
C PHE A 189 3.60 -20.45 0.27
N GLU A 190 2.86 -20.11 -0.79
CA GLU A 190 2.26 -21.11 -1.69
C GLU A 190 3.31 -22.04 -2.30
N LEU A 191 4.47 -21.52 -2.73
CA LEU A 191 5.57 -22.33 -3.26
C LEU A 191 6.17 -23.29 -2.22
N LEU A 192 6.09 -22.95 -0.94
CA LEU A 192 6.52 -23.79 0.17
C LEU A 192 5.45 -24.79 0.61
N GLY A 193 4.25 -24.73 0.03
CA GLY A 193 3.11 -25.55 0.46
C GLY A 193 2.43 -25.02 1.73
N TYR A 194 2.80 -23.82 2.20
CA TYR A 194 2.03 -23.11 3.21
C TYR A 194 0.90 -22.37 2.50
N CYS A 195 -0.32 -22.86 2.65
CA CYS A 195 -1.48 -22.03 2.38
C CYS A 195 -1.67 -21.10 3.58
N PRO A 196 -1.58 -19.76 3.44
CA PRO A 196 -2.12 -18.84 4.44
C PRO A 196 -3.65 -18.86 4.39
N ALA A 197 -4.24 -20.05 4.49
CA ALA A 197 -5.66 -20.39 4.51
C ALA A 197 -5.86 -21.93 4.56
N ALA A 198 -4.94 -22.71 5.14
CA ALA A 198 -5.42 -23.90 5.83
C ALA A 198 -6.27 -23.34 6.97
N ALA A 199 -7.58 -23.30 6.76
CA ALA A 199 -8.58 -22.86 7.70
C ALA A 199 -8.33 -23.54 9.05
N LEU A 200 -7.59 -22.86 9.92
CA LEU A 200 -8.04 -22.81 11.30
C LEU A 200 -9.48 -22.30 11.18
N PRO A 201 -10.49 -23.03 11.68
CA PRO A 201 -11.84 -22.51 11.69
C PRO A 201 -11.72 -21.11 12.29
N ALA A 202 -12.18 -20.11 11.55
CA ALA A 202 -12.19 -18.74 12.05
C ALA A 202 -12.73 -18.81 13.49
N PRO A 203 -12.05 -18.21 14.48
CA PRO A 203 -12.65 -18.10 15.81
C PRO A 203 -14.05 -17.51 15.64
N GLU A 204 -14.99 -17.83 16.53
CA GLU A 204 -16.45 -17.62 16.50
C GLU A 204 -17.00 -16.26 16.03
N VAL A 205 -16.15 -15.32 15.61
CA VAL A 205 -16.46 -14.08 14.90
C VAL A 205 -17.38 -14.28 13.69
N ASN A 206 -17.27 -15.40 12.96
CA ASN A 206 -18.17 -15.66 11.82
C ASN A 206 -19.63 -15.97 12.25
N ARG A 207 -19.86 -16.55 13.44
CA ARG A 207 -21.23 -16.76 13.93
C ARG A 207 -21.93 -15.44 14.27
N ILE A 208 -21.16 -14.44 14.75
CA ILE A 208 -21.70 -13.11 15.07
C ILE A 208 -22.08 -12.36 13.78
N LEU A 209 -21.32 -12.54 12.69
CA LEU A 209 -21.62 -11.93 11.40
C LEU A 209 -22.83 -12.58 10.70
N GLU A 210 -22.99 -13.90 10.80
CA GLU A 210 -24.17 -14.58 10.25
C GLU A 210 -25.46 -14.28 11.02
N SER A 211 -25.39 -13.93 12.32
CA SER A 211 -26.57 -13.53 13.09
C SER A 211 -26.92 -12.03 13.00
N ALA A 212 -26.11 -11.22 12.32
CA ALA A 212 -26.28 -9.76 12.24
C ALA A 212 -26.85 -9.26 10.90
N HIS A 213 -27.39 -10.15 10.06
CA HIS A 213 -28.08 -9.77 8.84
C HIS A 213 -29.57 -9.49 9.10
N GLU A 214 -29.85 -8.38 9.76
CA GLU A 214 -31.17 -7.78 9.67
C GLU A 214 -31.23 -6.98 8.37
N GLU A 215 -32.22 -7.24 7.51
CA GLU A 215 -32.36 -6.49 6.26
C GLU A 215 -32.54 -5.00 6.59
N PRO A 216 -31.72 -4.10 6.01
CA PRO A 216 -31.83 -2.69 6.31
C PRO A 216 -33.24 -2.20 5.95
N PRO A 217 -33.87 -1.37 6.78
CA PRO A 217 -35.24 -0.96 6.57
C PRO A 217 -35.41 -0.28 5.21
N LEU A 218 -36.52 -0.61 4.52
CA LEU A 218 -36.83 -0.12 3.17
C LEU A 218 -36.95 1.41 3.09
N GLU A 219 -37.26 2.05 4.22
CA GLU A 219 -37.35 3.50 4.37
C GLU A 219 -36.05 4.07 4.98
N PRO A 220 -35.30 4.95 4.27
CA PRO A 220 -34.07 5.54 4.80
C PRO A 220 -34.25 6.30 6.12
N ALA A 221 -35.45 6.84 6.36
CA ALA A 221 -35.77 7.56 7.60
C ALA A 221 -35.73 6.63 8.83
N SER A 222 -36.05 5.34 8.67
CA SER A 222 -35.98 4.33 9.73
C SER A 222 -34.55 3.95 10.08
N PHE A 223 -33.64 3.94 9.09
CA PHE A 223 -32.21 3.70 9.34
C PHE A 223 -31.57 4.83 10.17
N TRP A 224 -31.93 6.10 9.90
CA TRP A 224 -31.43 7.26 10.66
C TRP A 224 -32.26 7.59 11.91
N GLY A 225 -33.39 6.91 12.09
CA GLY A 225 -34.32 7.13 13.21
C GLY A 225 -33.74 6.74 14.56
N GLY A 226 -32.77 5.80 14.56
CA GLY A 226 -32.09 5.30 15.75
C GLY A 226 -33.04 4.53 16.66
N GLU A 227 -32.86 3.22 16.81
CA GLU A 227 -33.48 2.50 17.91
C GLU A 227 -32.74 2.82 19.22
N GLU A 228 -33.41 2.60 20.35
CA GLU A 228 -32.79 2.74 21.66
C GLU A 228 -31.69 1.68 21.78
N LEU A 229 -30.43 2.13 21.85
CA LEU A 229 -29.29 1.22 21.92
C LEU A 229 -29.42 0.34 23.17
N PRO A 230 -29.17 -0.98 23.07
CA PRO A 230 -29.12 -1.85 24.23
C PRO A 230 -28.25 -1.23 25.33
N GLY A 231 -28.72 -1.26 26.58
CA GLY A 231 -27.99 -0.66 27.71
C GLY A 231 -26.60 -1.27 27.94
N ASP A 232 -26.35 -2.45 27.35
CA ASP A 232 -25.12 -3.21 27.37
C ASP A 232 -24.40 -3.24 26.01
N LEU A 233 -24.63 -2.25 25.13
CA LEU A 233 -24.06 -2.20 23.77
C LEU A 233 -22.54 -2.51 23.70
N PHE A 234 -21.80 -2.10 24.73
CA PHE A 234 -20.35 -2.30 24.81
C PHE A 234 -19.92 -3.52 25.62
N GLY A 235 -20.86 -4.25 26.23
CA GLY A 235 -20.61 -5.37 27.13
C GLY A 235 -19.71 -4.99 28.31
N GLU A 236 -18.84 -5.90 28.72
CA GLU A 236 -17.78 -5.61 29.68
C GLU A 236 -16.65 -4.80 29.02
N VAL A 237 -16.53 -3.53 29.40
CA VAL A 237 -15.44 -2.66 28.97
C VAL A 237 -14.28 -2.78 29.94
N HIS A 238 -13.18 -3.37 29.46
CA HIS A 238 -11.93 -3.52 30.22
C HIS A 238 -10.90 -2.49 29.76
N PHE A 239 -10.13 -1.98 30.72
CA PHE A 239 -8.99 -1.14 30.40
C PHE A 239 -7.93 -1.98 29.67
N PRO A 240 -7.47 -1.57 28.48
CA PRO A 240 -6.45 -2.35 27.79
C PRO A 240 -5.15 -2.33 28.59
N GLU A 241 -4.64 -3.51 28.96
CA GLU A 241 -3.33 -3.66 29.62
C GLU A 241 -2.18 -3.12 28.75
N VAL A 242 -2.39 -3.14 27.43
CA VAL A 242 -1.42 -2.65 26.45
C VAL A 242 -1.89 -1.34 25.83
N THR A 243 -1.16 -0.27 26.11
CA THR A 243 -1.34 1.02 25.44
C THR A 243 -1.23 0.88 23.93
N ALA A 244 -2.10 1.56 23.19
CA ALA A 244 -2.09 1.60 21.72
C ALA A 244 -2.15 0.19 21.07
N ALA A 245 -2.90 -0.74 21.66
CA ALA A 245 -3.05 -2.11 21.15
C ALA A 245 -3.48 -2.16 19.67
N LEU A 246 -4.40 -1.28 19.25
CA LEU A 246 -4.86 -1.20 17.86
C LEU A 246 -3.75 -0.74 16.89
N PRO A 247 -3.07 0.40 17.10
CA PRO A 247 -1.89 0.76 16.31
C PRO A 247 -0.82 -0.34 16.29
N LYS A 248 -0.51 -0.95 17.45
CA LYS A 248 0.50 -2.02 17.54
C LYS A 248 0.12 -3.24 16.69
N ARG A 249 -1.18 -3.58 16.63
CA ARG A 249 -1.70 -4.64 15.75
C ARG A 249 -1.63 -4.29 14.26
N LEU A 250 -1.82 -3.01 13.90
CA LEU A 250 -1.66 -2.54 12.53
C LEU A 250 -0.20 -2.66 12.05
N GLY A 251 0.74 -2.67 12.99
CA GLY A 251 2.17 -2.76 12.72
C GLY A 251 2.74 -1.43 12.22
N ASN A 252 3.88 -1.50 11.54
CA ASN A 252 4.52 -0.31 10.96
C ASN A 252 3.82 0.10 9.67
N PHE A 253 3.37 1.35 9.62
CA PHE A 253 2.67 1.91 8.47
C PHE A 253 3.67 2.25 7.33
N PRO A 254 3.52 1.69 6.12
CA PRO A 254 4.46 1.90 5.03
C PRO A 254 4.48 3.36 4.59
N PHE A 255 5.67 3.88 4.29
CA PHE A 255 5.86 5.28 3.88
C PHE A 255 5.23 6.34 4.78
N TRP A 256 5.19 6.09 6.10
CA TRP A 256 4.72 7.04 7.09
C TRP A 256 5.32 8.44 6.90
N ARG A 257 4.45 9.46 6.85
CA ARG A 257 4.80 10.85 6.50
C ARG A 257 5.14 11.71 7.73
N GLY A 258 5.13 11.12 8.93
CA GLY A 258 5.51 11.79 10.17
C GLY A 258 7.03 11.88 10.34
N GLN A 259 7.46 12.68 11.31
CA GLN A 259 8.88 12.90 11.60
C GLN A 259 9.48 11.91 12.62
N ALA A 260 8.61 11.18 13.29
CA ALA A 260 8.94 10.10 14.20
C ALA A 260 8.21 8.84 13.72
N PRO A 261 8.70 7.64 14.04
CA PRO A 261 8.03 6.39 13.73
C PRO A 261 6.54 6.41 14.11
N PHE A 262 5.71 5.76 13.29
CA PHE A 262 4.25 5.80 13.43
C PHE A 262 3.75 5.46 14.83
N LEU A 263 4.24 4.36 15.40
CA LEU A 263 3.83 3.90 16.73
C LEU A 263 4.28 4.86 17.84
N GLU A 264 5.54 5.32 17.79
CA GLU A 264 6.06 6.31 18.75
C GLU A 264 5.27 7.62 18.71
N ALA A 265 4.80 8.01 17.52
CA ALA A 265 4.00 9.22 17.34
C ALA A 265 2.59 9.06 17.92
N LEU A 266 1.96 7.89 17.81
CA LEU A 266 0.58 7.67 18.24
C LEU A 266 0.44 7.21 19.69
N GLU A 267 1.38 6.45 20.22
CA GLU A 267 1.29 5.84 21.55
C GLU A 267 0.99 6.85 22.66
N PRO A 268 1.61 8.05 22.71
CA PRO A 268 1.29 9.07 23.72
C PRO A 268 -0.16 9.57 23.66
N PHE A 269 -0.76 9.60 22.47
CA PHE A 269 -2.16 10.02 22.30
C PHE A 269 -3.11 8.95 22.84
N TYR A 270 -2.85 7.68 22.52
CA TYR A 270 -3.64 6.56 23.04
C TYR A 270 -3.53 6.45 24.56
N PHE A 271 -2.33 6.67 25.13
CA PHE A 271 -2.13 6.69 26.58
C PHE A 271 -3.01 7.73 27.28
N LYS A 272 -3.11 8.94 26.72
CA LYS A 272 -3.93 10.03 27.29
C LYS A 272 -5.42 9.85 27.00
N ALA A 273 -5.77 9.30 25.85
CA ALA A 273 -7.16 9.12 25.44
C ALA A 273 -7.86 7.99 26.19
N ALA A 274 -7.16 6.92 26.57
CA ALA A 274 -7.78 5.76 27.22
C ALA A 274 -8.49 6.10 28.56
N PRO A 275 -7.87 6.83 29.52
CA PRO A 275 -8.57 7.29 30.74
C PRO A 275 -9.75 8.19 30.44
N THR A 276 -9.59 9.14 29.53
CA THR A 276 -10.66 10.06 29.15
C THR A 276 -11.86 9.31 28.55
N GLY A 277 -11.60 8.30 27.70
CA GLY A 277 -12.64 7.44 27.13
C GLY A 277 -13.38 6.64 28.21
N MET A 278 -12.66 6.15 29.23
CA MET A 278 -13.28 5.46 30.36
C MET A 278 -14.12 6.39 31.23
N ASP A 279 -13.64 7.61 31.50
CA ASP A 279 -14.40 8.60 32.26
C ASP A 279 -15.69 8.99 31.54
N ILE A 280 -15.65 9.08 30.20
CA ILE A 280 -16.84 9.29 29.38
C ILE A 280 -17.78 8.08 29.45
N TYR A 281 -17.24 6.86 29.33
CA TYR A 281 -18.01 5.62 29.42
C TYR A 281 -18.72 5.47 30.78
N LEU A 282 -18.04 5.79 31.87
CA LEU A 282 -18.57 5.77 33.23
C LEU A 282 -19.45 7.00 33.57
N GLY A 283 -19.60 7.95 32.64
CA GLY A 283 -20.36 9.19 32.86
C GLY A 283 -19.73 10.18 33.84
N LEU A 284 -18.46 9.98 34.21
CA LEU A 284 -17.69 10.87 35.09
C LEU A 284 -17.31 12.19 34.41
N THR A 285 -17.15 12.16 33.08
CA THR A 285 -16.82 13.33 32.27
C THR A 285 -17.79 13.45 31.11
N LYS A 286 -18.44 14.62 30.96
CA LYS A 286 -19.22 14.91 29.76
C LYS A 286 -18.27 15.35 28.63
N PRO A 287 -18.36 14.74 27.44
CA PRO A 287 -17.56 15.20 26.30
C PRO A 287 -17.95 16.64 25.95
N GLN A 288 -16.98 17.55 25.99
CA GLN A 288 -17.12 18.87 25.41
C GLN A 288 -17.01 18.74 23.89
N PHE A 289 -18.09 18.36 23.24
CA PHE A 289 -18.19 18.54 21.80
C PHE A 289 -18.41 20.04 21.55
N GLU A 290 -17.44 20.75 20.98
CA GLU A 290 -17.73 22.03 20.33
C GLU A 290 -18.70 21.73 19.17
N GLU A 291 -19.98 22.08 19.36
CA GLU A 291 -21.05 21.88 18.36
C GLU A 291 -20.83 22.69 17.07
N ASP A 292 -19.81 23.56 17.02
CA ASP A 292 -19.55 24.52 15.94
C ASP A 292 -19.01 23.90 14.62
N ASN A 293 -18.80 22.58 14.55
CA ASN A 293 -18.35 21.91 13.32
C ASN A 293 -19.21 20.73 12.86
N ILE A 294 -20.41 20.56 13.40
CA ILE A 294 -21.42 19.74 12.74
C ILE A 294 -22.08 20.64 11.69
N PRO A 295 -21.91 20.41 10.37
CA PRO A 295 -22.70 21.16 9.39
C PRO A 295 -24.16 20.91 9.71
N ALA A 296 -24.85 21.96 10.18
CA ALA A 296 -26.26 21.94 10.51
C ALA A 296 -27.01 21.14 9.44
N LYS A 297 -27.76 20.11 9.85
CA LYS A 297 -28.59 19.24 9.00
C LYS A 297 -29.03 20.00 7.76
N SER A 298 -28.38 19.77 6.62
CA SER A 298 -28.77 20.41 5.38
C SER A 298 -30.04 19.74 4.91
N GLN A 299 -31.18 20.16 5.47
CA GLN A 299 -32.52 19.86 4.96
C GLN A 299 -32.78 20.64 3.66
N LYS A 300 -31.87 20.52 2.70
CA LYS A 300 -32.13 20.92 1.33
C LYS A 300 -31.93 19.67 0.49
N PRO A 301 -32.99 19.12 -0.14
CA PRO A 301 -32.81 18.00 -1.05
C PRO A 301 -31.81 18.43 -2.10
N VAL A 302 -30.76 17.61 -2.27
CA VAL A 302 -29.77 17.76 -3.33
C VAL A 302 -30.53 17.68 -4.64
N LYS A 303 -30.76 18.84 -5.27
CA LYS A 303 -31.34 18.91 -6.61
C LYS A 303 -30.31 18.35 -7.58
N LEU A 304 -30.46 17.07 -7.93
CA LEU A 304 -29.77 16.46 -9.06
C LEU A 304 -30.03 17.30 -10.30
N SER A 305 -28.96 17.77 -10.93
CA SER A 305 -29.02 18.61 -12.12
C SER A 305 -29.53 17.80 -13.34
N PRO A 306 -30.30 18.40 -14.27
CA PRO A 306 -31.11 17.65 -15.25
C PRO A 306 -30.34 17.00 -16.40
N LYS A 307 -29.00 16.87 -16.31
CA LYS A 307 -28.15 16.50 -17.45
C LYS A 307 -27.68 15.04 -17.50
N VAL A 308 -28.17 14.15 -16.63
CA VAL A 308 -27.79 12.71 -16.65
C VAL A 308 -29.00 11.77 -16.89
N THR A 309 -30.20 12.28 -17.16
CA THR A 309 -31.39 11.45 -17.45
C THR A 309 -31.62 11.13 -18.94
N LYS A 310 -30.58 11.20 -19.77
CA LYS A 310 -30.66 10.88 -21.22
C LYS A 310 -29.74 9.73 -21.65
N THR A 311 -29.75 8.60 -20.93
CA THR A 311 -29.22 7.34 -21.51
C THR A 311 -29.96 6.06 -21.06
N LEU A 312 -31.08 6.17 -20.33
CA LEU A 312 -31.85 4.99 -19.88
C LEU A 312 -33.33 5.01 -20.30
N LYS A 313 -33.68 5.78 -21.34
CA LYS A 313 -34.99 5.70 -22.02
C LYS A 313 -34.77 5.35 -23.50
N GLY A 314 -34.57 4.07 -23.77
CA GLY A 314 -34.42 3.61 -25.14
C GLY A 314 -34.14 2.12 -25.24
N LYS A 315 -35.09 1.27 -24.81
CA LYS A 315 -35.38 -0.07 -25.35
C LYS A 315 -36.41 -0.80 -24.47
N SER A 316 -37.67 -0.35 -24.53
CA SER A 316 -38.82 -1.20 -24.18
C SER A 316 -40.02 -0.78 -25.04
N ARG A 317 -40.09 -1.31 -26.26
CA ARG A 317 -41.33 -1.30 -27.05
C ARG A 317 -41.39 -2.51 -27.97
N ILE A 318 -41.65 -3.65 -27.36
CA ILE A 318 -42.29 -4.79 -28.03
C ILE A 318 -43.79 -4.53 -27.87
N GLU A 319 -44.51 -4.30 -28.97
CA GLU A 319 -45.52 -5.23 -29.51
C GLU A 319 -46.58 -4.57 -30.42
N ARG A 320 -46.98 -5.35 -31.44
CA ARG A 320 -48.23 -5.35 -32.21
C ARG A 320 -48.43 -4.33 -33.33
N ARG A 321 -48.21 -4.82 -34.56
CA ARG A 321 -49.22 -4.69 -35.62
C ARG A 321 -49.32 -5.99 -36.42
N THR A 322 -50.52 -6.52 -36.47
CA THR A 322 -50.94 -7.81 -37.03
C THR A 322 -51.19 -7.77 -38.53
N ARG A 323 -51.16 -8.99 -39.14
CA ARG A 323 -51.92 -9.52 -40.30
C ARG A 323 -51.15 -9.72 -41.63
N GLY A 324 -50.90 -11.01 -41.92
CA GLY A 324 -51.59 -11.72 -43.00
C GLY A 324 -50.77 -12.15 -44.23
N LYS A 325 -50.43 -13.45 -44.34
CA LYS A 325 -50.86 -14.34 -45.45
C LYS A 325 -50.32 -15.78 -45.30
N ALA A 326 -51.15 -16.72 -45.77
CA ALA A 326 -51.17 -18.17 -45.62
C ALA A 326 -49.91 -18.98 -46.01
N PRO A 327 -49.76 -20.24 -45.51
CA PRO A 327 -48.76 -21.19 -45.98
C PRO A 327 -49.29 -22.07 -47.12
N GLY A 328 -48.50 -22.21 -48.18
CA GLY A 328 -48.71 -23.16 -49.27
C GLY A 328 -48.24 -24.57 -48.89
N LYS A 329 -49.11 -25.56 -49.12
CA LYS A 329 -48.90 -27.00 -48.98
C LYS A 329 -47.92 -27.58 -50.01
N LYS A 330 -47.50 -28.82 -49.70
CA LYS A 330 -47.03 -29.94 -50.59
C LYS A 330 -45.50 -30.07 -50.65
N THR A 331 -44.88 -31.25 -50.52
CA THR A 331 -45.35 -32.63 -50.45
C THR A 331 -44.22 -33.52 -49.96
N ASN A 332 -44.60 -34.56 -49.23
CA ASN A 332 -43.84 -35.72 -48.82
C ASN A 332 -43.41 -36.58 -50.04
N LYS A 333 -42.18 -37.11 -50.07
CA LYS A 333 -41.87 -38.38 -50.77
C LYS A 333 -40.62 -39.05 -50.15
N PRO A 334 -40.62 -40.39 -49.94
CA PRO A 334 -39.60 -41.07 -49.14
C PRO A 334 -38.54 -41.80 -49.99
N ARG A 335 -37.42 -42.13 -49.31
CA ARG A 335 -36.41 -43.21 -49.51
C ARG A 335 -36.14 -43.75 -50.93
N LYS A 336 -34.86 -43.74 -51.30
CA LYS A 336 -34.09 -44.99 -51.47
C LYS A 336 -32.73 -44.83 -50.80
#